data_AF-A0AAN7NXA0-F1
#
_entry.id   AF-A0AAN7NXA0-F1
#
_cell.length_a   1.000
_cell.length_b   1.000
_cell.length_c   1.000
_cell.angle_alpha   90.00
_cell.angle_beta   90.00
_cell.angle_gamma   90.00
#
_symmetry.space_group_name_H-M   'P 1'
#
loop_
_entity.id
_entity.type
_entity.pdbx_description
1 polymer ?
#
loop_
_entity_poly.entity_id
_entity_poly.type
_entity_poly.pdbx_seq_one_letter_code
_entity_poly.pdbx_strand_id
1 'polypeptide(L)'
;MYCCACSDKITDTSTFTCEICNATVDLHCSSGSSSKPEVRVCSFYTTENKIKYERQKSYSGQKNSSKKMTETSNKKFRALEIGSYVYLAVPKVDRGPLDSKNLTGKMLDLKNAKKIQIRYI
;
A
#
# COMPACT_ATOMS: atom_id res chain seq x y z
N MET A 1 -32.49 -10.40 21.06
CA MET A 1 -31.04 -10.74 20.97
C MET A 1 -30.64 -10.60 19.50
N TYR A 2 -29.44 -10.10 19.19
CA TYR A 2 -28.99 -9.84 17.81
C TYR A 2 -27.78 -10.71 17.47
N CYS A 3 -27.67 -11.15 16.21
CA CYS A 3 -26.54 -11.94 15.73
C CYS A 3 -25.32 -11.03 15.48
N CYS A 4 -24.14 -11.41 15.98
CA CYS A 4 -22.94 -10.58 15.87
C CYS A 4 -22.34 -10.50 14.46
N ALA A 5 -22.76 -11.36 13.53
CA ALA A 5 -22.22 -11.45 12.19
C ALA A 5 -23.05 -10.67 11.16
N CYS A 6 -24.38 -10.75 11.23
CA CYS A 6 -25.30 -10.05 10.32
C CYS A 6 -26.00 -8.84 10.96
N SER A 7 -25.91 -8.66 12.29
CA SER A 7 -26.63 -7.61 13.03
C SER A 7 -28.16 -7.71 12.98
N ASP A 8 -28.71 -8.83 12.54
CA ASP A 8 -30.15 -9.07 12.49
C ASP A 8 -30.70 -9.58 13.84
N LYS A 9 -32.01 -9.39 14.06
CA LYS A 9 -32.69 -9.98 15.22
C LYS A 9 -32.67 -11.49 15.09
N ILE A 10 -32.27 -12.17 16.16
CA ILE A 10 -32.34 -13.63 16.26
C ILE A 10 -33.81 -14.03 16.31
N THR A 11 -34.32 -14.60 15.21
CA THR A 11 -35.71 -15.06 15.07
C THR A 11 -35.85 -16.58 15.15
N ASP A 12 -34.77 -17.33 14.87
CA ASP A 12 -34.79 -18.79 14.73
C ASP A 12 -34.01 -19.52 15.83
N THR A 13 -34.48 -20.72 16.18
CA THR A 13 -33.95 -21.61 17.23
C THR A 13 -32.54 -22.17 16.95
N SER A 14 -31.93 -21.83 15.80
CA SER A 14 -30.64 -22.37 15.37
C SER A 14 -29.51 -21.34 15.52
N THR A 15 -29.17 -21.05 16.77
CA THR A 15 -28.02 -20.20 17.13
C THR A 15 -26.89 -21.00 17.75
N PHE A 16 -25.66 -20.49 17.64
CA PHE A 16 -24.52 -20.97 18.40
C PHE A 16 -23.76 -19.80 19.02
N THR A 17 -22.95 -20.08 20.04
CA THR A 17 -22.02 -19.12 20.63
C THR A 17 -20.66 -19.27 19.98
N CYS A 18 -20.11 -18.16 19.48
CA CYS A 18 -18.74 -18.14 18.98
C CYS A 18 -17.76 -18.33 20.14
N GLU A 19 -16.86 -19.30 20.05
CA GLU A 19 -15.89 -19.63 21.11
C GLU A 19 -14.81 -18.55 21.32
N ILE A 20 -14.69 -17.59 20.39
CA ILE A 20 -13.65 -16.56 20.44
C ILE A 20 -14.18 -15.21 20.89
N CYS A 21 -15.33 -14.78 20.35
CA CYS A 21 -15.93 -13.50 20.74
C CYS A 21 -17.06 -13.63 21.76
N ASN A 22 -17.39 -14.85 22.21
CA ASN A 22 -18.49 -15.16 23.14
C ASN A 22 -19.85 -14.57 22.73
N ALA A 23 -20.02 -14.22 21.46
CA ALA A 23 -21.23 -13.63 20.94
C ALA A 23 -22.16 -14.68 20.35
N THR A 24 -23.46 -14.40 20.38
CA THR A 24 -24.48 -15.23 19.73
C THR A 24 -24.49 -15.00 18.22
N VAL A 25 -24.54 -16.11 17.49
CA VAL A 25 -24.41 -16.15 16.03
C VAL A 25 -25.48 -17.08 15.48
N ASP A 26 -26.13 -16.68 14.39
CA ASP A 26 -27.03 -17.55 13.66
C ASP A 26 -26.23 -18.65 12.93
N LEU A 27 -26.80 -19.85 12.82
CA LEU A 27 -26.14 -20.99 12.18
C LEU A 27 -25.78 -20.70 10.71
N HIS A 28 -26.59 -19.92 10.00
CA HIS A 28 -26.31 -19.49 8.61
C HIS A 28 -25.11 -18.52 8.51
N CYS A 29 -24.73 -17.86 9.61
CA CYS A 29 -23.56 -17.02 9.72
C CYS A 29 -22.30 -17.79 10.19
N SER A 30 -22.38 -19.12 10.26
CA SER A 30 -21.23 -20.00 10.51
C SER A 30 -20.28 -20.02 9.31
N SER A 31 -18.99 -19.85 9.57
CA SER A 31 -17.95 -20.05 8.56
C SER A 31 -17.37 -21.47 8.66
N GLY A 32 -18.01 -22.45 8.02
CA GLY A 32 -17.42 -23.78 7.82
C GLY A 32 -18.39 -24.89 7.39
N SER A 33 -18.21 -25.41 6.17
CA SER A 33 -18.70 -26.72 5.73
C SER A 33 -17.54 -27.72 5.69
N SER A 34 -17.67 -28.79 6.47
CA SER A 34 -17.04 -30.10 6.34
C SER A 34 -15.52 -30.28 6.57
N SER A 35 -15.24 -31.25 7.44
CA SER A 35 -14.00 -32.01 7.69
C SER A 35 -12.98 -31.46 8.73
N LYS A 36 -13.17 -31.93 9.98
CA LYS A 36 -12.28 -31.92 11.17
C LYS A 36 -12.45 -30.74 12.16
N PRO A 37 -12.30 -30.99 13.48
CA PRO A 37 -13.39 -30.73 14.44
C PRO A 37 -13.25 -29.47 15.31
N GLU A 38 -14.40 -29.10 15.88
CA GLU A 38 -14.61 -28.62 17.26
C GLU A 38 -14.60 -27.14 17.65
N VAL A 39 -14.19 -26.19 16.82
CA VAL A 39 -14.31 -24.75 17.19
C VAL A 39 -15.36 -24.04 16.35
N ARG A 40 -16.49 -23.67 16.96
CA ARG A 40 -17.53 -22.87 16.29
C ARG A 40 -17.14 -21.38 16.31
N VAL A 41 -16.72 -20.87 15.17
CA VAL A 41 -16.28 -19.47 14.99
C VAL A 41 -17.20 -18.72 14.04
N CYS A 42 -17.51 -17.46 14.37
CA CYS A 42 -18.34 -16.60 13.51
C CYS A 42 -17.60 -16.15 12.23
N SER A 43 -18.36 -15.94 11.16
CA SER A 43 -17.85 -15.43 9.88
C SER A 43 -17.16 -14.07 10.00
N PHE A 44 -17.60 -13.23 10.95
CA PHE A 44 -16.99 -11.94 11.22
C PHE A 44 -15.53 -12.07 11.66
N TYR A 45 -15.25 -12.92 12.66
CA TYR A 45 -13.90 -13.13 13.17
C TYR A 45 -12.98 -13.77 12.13
N THR A 46 -13.48 -14.73 11.35
CA THR A 46 -12.68 -15.35 10.28
C THR A 46 -12.33 -14.35 9.19
N THR A 47 -13.26 -13.47 8.83
CA THR A 47 -13.04 -12.40 7.85
C THR A 47 -12.05 -11.36 8.38
N GLU A 48 -12.19 -10.93 9.64
CA GLU A 48 -11.28 -9.97 10.26
C GLU A 48 -9.83 -10.49 10.28
N ASN A 49 -9.63 -11.76 10.61
CA ASN A 49 -8.31 -12.38 10.59
C ASN A 49 -7.72 -12.50 9.18
N LYS A 50 -8.53 -12.85 8.18
CA LYS A 50 -8.10 -12.84 6.78
C LYS A 50 -7.64 -11.43 6.36
N ILE A 51 -8.40 -10.40 6.73
CA ILE A 51 -8.05 -9.00 6.45
C ILE A 51 -6.73 -8.62 7.14
N LYS A 52 -6.56 -8.96 8.42
CA LYS A 52 -5.33 -8.70 9.18
C LYS A 52 -4.11 -9.36 8.52
N TYR A 53 -4.25 -10.62 8.12
CA TYR A 53 -3.20 -11.37 7.44
C TYR A 53 -2.82 -10.72 6.09
N GLU A 54 -3.80 -10.42 5.24
CA GLU A 54 -3.54 -9.81 3.93
C GLU A 54 -2.97 -8.38 4.06
N ARG A 55 -3.37 -7.61 5.08
CA ARG A 55 -2.77 -6.30 5.38
C ARG A 55 -1.29 -6.42 5.73
N GLN A 56 -0.91 -7.38 6.58
CA GLN A 56 0.50 -7.61 6.94
C GLN A 56 1.32 -8.05 5.72
N LYS A 57 0.77 -8.97 4.91
CA LYS A 57 1.39 -9.43 3.67
C LYS A 57 1.60 -8.28 2.68
N SER A 58 0.57 -7.47 2.45
CA SER A 58 0.64 -6.29 1.58
C SER A 58 1.69 -5.29 2.05
N TYR A 59 1.74 -4.99 3.35
CA TYR A 59 2.75 -4.10 3.92
C TYR A 59 4.18 -4.61 3.66
N SER A 60 4.43 -5.89 3.91
CA SER A 60 5.74 -6.50 3.64
C SER A 60 6.12 -6.44 2.16
N GLY A 61 5.15 -6.68 1.26
CA GLY A 61 5.33 -6.58 -0.18
C GLY A 61 5.69 -5.17 -0.64
N GLN A 62 4.97 -4.15 -0.16
CA GLN A 62 5.24 -2.75 -0.46
C GLN A 62 6.63 -2.31 0.04
N LYS A 63 7.01 -2.72 1.26
CA LYS A 63 8.34 -2.45 1.81
C LYS A 63 9.44 -3.05 0.94
N ASN A 64 9.27 -4.30 0.50
CA ASN A 64 10.23 -4.98 -0.37
C ASN A 64 10.31 -4.32 -1.75
N SER A 65 9.18 -3.93 -2.34
CA SER A 65 9.16 -3.21 -3.63
C SER A 65 9.84 -1.85 -3.54
N SER A 66 9.58 -1.08 -2.48
CA SER A 66 10.25 0.21 -2.22
C SER A 66 11.78 0.05 -2.09
N LYS A 67 12.22 -0.99 -1.38
CA LYS A 67 13.65 -1.32 -1.29
C LYS A 67 14.26 -1.62 -2.67
N LYS A 68 13.60 -2.46 -3.47
CA LYS A 68 14.03 -2.79 -4.84
C LYS A 68 14.07 -1.56 -5.75
N MET A 69 13.11 -0.65 -5.63
CA MET A 69 13.10 0.61 -6.37
C MET A 69 14.30 1.47 -6.01
N THR A 70 14.60 1.62 -4.71
CA THR A 70 15.74 2.40 -4.22
C THR A 70 17.07 1.79 -4.68
N GLU A 71 17.25 0.48 -4.53
CA GLU A 71 18.44 -0.24 -4.99
C GLU A 71 18.63 -0.10 -6.51
N THR A 72 17.55 -0.24 -7.29
CA THR A 72 17.60 -0.10 -8.75
C THR A 72 17.89 1.34 -9.16
N SER A 73 17.28 2.32 -8.49
CA SER A 73 17.52 3.74 -8.73
C SER A 73 18.98 4.10 -8.48
N ASN A 74 19.53 3.67 -7.34
CA ASN A 74 20.93 3.92 -6.98
C ASN A 74 21.93 3.28 -7.95
N LYS A 75 21.57 2.16 -8.59
CA LYS A 75 22.39 1.52 -9.64
C LYS A 75 22.30 2.24 -10.98
N LYS A 76 21.11 2.74 -11.35
CA LYS A 76 20.86 3.36 -12.66
C LYS A 76 21.30 4.81 -12.73
N PHE A 77 21.11 5.57 -11.65
CA PHE A 77 21.43 6.99 -11.61
C PHE A 77 22.72 7.20 -10.83
N ARG A 78 23.66 7.92 -11.44
CA ARG A 78 24.86 8.38 -10.73
C ARG A 78 24.46 9.34 -9.62
N ALA A 79 25.14 9.24 -8.49
CA ALA A 79 25.03 10.25 -7.44
C ALA A 79 25.39 11.62 -8.03
N LEU A 80 24.52 12.61 -7.83
CA LEU A 80 24.78 13.98 -8.23
C LEU A 80 25.69 14.61 -7.19
N GLU A 81 26.81 15.17 -7.65
CA GLU A 81 27.73 15.94 -6.81
C GLU A 81 27.56 17.44 -7.07
N ILE A 82 27.85 18.27 -6.06
CA ILE A 82 27.91 19.72 -6.25
C ILE A 82 28.94 20.02 -7.33
N GLY A 83 28.57 20.87 -8.30
CA GLY A 83 29.39 21.17 -9.47
C GLY A 83 29.09 20.31 -10.70
N SER A 84 28.32 19.22 -10.57
CA SER A 84 27.88 18.41 -11.71
C SER A 84 26.96 19.21 -12.65
N TYR A 85 27.08 18.96 -13.96
CA TYR A 85 26.17 19.52 -14.97
C TYR A 85 25.07 18.52 -15.32
N VAL A 86 23.84 19.01 -15.48
CA VAL A 86 22.68 18.22 -15.88
C VAL A 86 22.09 18.82 -17.14
N TYR A 87 21.74 17.96 -18.09
CA TYR A 87 21.06 18.33 -19.33
C TYR A 87 19.60 17.89 -19.25
N LEU A 88 18.69 18.84 -19.45
CA LEU A 88 17.25 18.61 -19.46
C LEU A 88 16.70 18.95 -20.84
N ALA A 89 16.14 17.96 -21.53
CA ALA A 89 15.46 18.19 -22.80
C ALA A 89 14.08 18.83 -22.55
N VAL A 90 13.81 19.97 -23.17
CA VAL A 90 12.53 20.65 -23.04
C VAL A 90 11.58 20.14 -24.13
N PRO A 91 10.34 19.74 -23.81
CA PRO A 91 9.34 19.38 -24.80
C PRO A 91 9.11 20.51 -25.81
N LYS A 92 8.71 20.19 -27.05
CA LYS A 92 8.43 21.24 -28.06
C LYS A 92 7.27 22.15 -27.65
N VAL A 93 6.30 21.62 -26.91
CA VAL A 93 5.10 22.34 -26.47
C VAL A 93 5.40 23.44 -25.45
N ASP A 94 6.45 23.25 -24.64
CA ASP A 94 6.87 24.19 -23.60
C ASP A 94 7.95 25.16 -24.10
N ARG A 95 8.33 25.08 -25.39
CA ARG A 95 9.36 25.92 -26.00
C ARG A 95 8.76 27.03 -26.83
N GLY A 96 9.22 28.26 -26.62
CA GLY A 96 9.02 29.35 -27.56
C GLY A 96 9.78 29.12 -28.87
N PRO A 97 9.45 29.87 -29.94
CA PRO A 97 10.05 29.70 -31.27
C PRO A 97 11.59 29.83 -31.31
N LEU A 98 12.16 30.56 -30.36
CA LEU A 98 13.61 30.84 -30.26
C LEU A 98 14.28 30.15 -29.06
N ASP A 99 13.53 29.35 -28.28
CA ASP A 99 14.09 28.70 -27.10
C ASP A 99 14.96 27.50 -27.48
N SER A 100 16.04 27.31 -26.73
CA SER A 100 16.93 26.17 -26.91
C SER A 100 16.21 24.85 -26.65
N LYS A 101 16.65 23.79 -27.34
CA LYS A 101 16.05 22.45 -27.16
C LYS A 101 16.33 21.86 -25.77
N ASN A 102 17.44 22.27 -25.16
CA ASN A 102 17.96 21.70 -23.93
C ASN A 102 18.34 22.81 -22.96
N LEU A 103 18.06 22.58 -21.67
CA LEU A 103 18.54 23.39 -20.56
C LEU A 103 19.74 22.72 -19.93
N THR A 104 20.79 23.50 -19.70
CA THR A 104 21.98 23.06 -18.96
C THR A 104 21.91 23.67 -17.56
N GLY A 105 21.90 22.83 -16.54
CA GLY A 105 21.93 23.26 -15.14
C GLY A 105 23.22 22.83 -14.46
N LYS A 106 23.75 23.65 -13.56
CA LYS A 106 24.86 23.28 -12.66
C LYS A 106 24.33 23.03 -11.26
N MET A 107 24.74 21.94 -10.62
CA MET A 107 24.37 21.65 -9.23
C MET A 107 25.12 22.60 -8.28
N LEU A 108 24.39 23.46 -7.58
CA LEU A 108 24.98 24.47 -6.67
C LEU A 108 24.87 24.11 -5.19
N ASP A 109 23.82 23.38 -4.80
CA ASP A 109 23.58 22.98 -3.40
C ASP A 109 22.79 21.66 -3.36
N LEU A 110 23.04 20.83 -2.36
CA LEU A 110 22.39 19.54 -2.10
C LEU A 110 21.75 19.58 -0.70
N LYS A 111 20.73 20.41 -0.53
CA LYS A 111 19.92 20.42 0.71
C LYS A 111 18.81 19.39 0.60
N ASN A 112 18.93 18.30 1.37
CA ASN A 112 17.93 17.25 1.56
C ASN A 112 17.20 16.85 0.26
N ALA A 113 17.91 16.19 -0.66
CA ALA A 113 17.39 15.37 -1.76
C ALA A 113 16.27 15.95 -2.67
N LYS A 114 15.90 17.23 -2.58
CA LYS A 114 14.67 17.76 -3.23
C LYS A 114 14.76 19.15 -3.85
N LYS A 115 15.92 19.82 -3.86
CA LYS A 115 16.04 21.15 -4.50
C LYS A 115 17.17 21.16 -5.52
N ILE A 116 16.79 21.09 -6.79
CA ILE A 116 17.65 21.42 -7.93
C ILE A 116 17.38 22.89 -8.25
N GLN A 117 18.40 23.75 -8.13
CA GLN A 117 18.31 25.13 -8.60
C GLN A 117 18.94 25.21 -9.99
N ILE A 118 18.10 25.27 -11.03
CA ILE A 118 18.56 25.48 -12.40
C ILE A 118 18.83 26.97 -12.56
N ARG A 119 20.11 27.36 -12.71
CA ARG A 119 20.46 28.69 -13.19
C ARG A 119 20.72 28.61 -14.68
N TYR A 120 20.02 29.45 -15.43
CA TYR A 120 20.31 29.73 -16.83
C TYR A 120 21.68 30.42 -16.89
N ILE A 121 22.59 29.89 -17.72
CA ILE A 121 23.81 30.58 -18.14
C ILE A 121 23.51 31.22 -19.48
#